data_AF-D1BWN7-F1
#
_entry.id   AF-D1BWN7-F1
#
_cell.length_a   1.000
_cell.length_b   1.000
_cell.length_c   1.000
_cell.angle_alpha   90.00
_cell.angle_beta   90.00
_cell.angle_gamma   90.00
#
_symmetry.space_group_name_H-M   'P 1'
#
loop_
_entity.id
_entity.type
_entity.pdbx_description
1 polymer ?
#
loop_
_entity_poly.entity_id
_entity_poly.type
_entity_poly.pdbx_seq_one_letter_code
_entity_poly.pdbx_strand_id
1 'polypeptide(L)'
;MTTSIPQPQSDTEIALRGTQQQRADHLRKHGPAAVRADLEHLKRTLQHQRTIKAGWVADGVWTTTQYNAWVGRQATVELHVDNWLHDLAAVYDPATAVLADAIHRYLEDADASDDILEDALDESTIPLGDRPAITVRDAIAQGLLPHTQGR
;
A
#
# COMPACT_ATOMS: atom_id res chain seq x y z
N MET A 1 21.97 18.54 26.10
CA MET A 1 21.77 17.08 26.22
C MET A 1 20.47 16.75 25.48
N THR A 2 20.55 16.24 24.25
CA THR A 2 19.36 15.80 23.50
C THR A 2 19.06 14.36 23.86
N THR A 3 18.07 14.17 24.73
CA THR A 3 17.51 12.87 25.06
C THR A 3 16.78 12.36 23.81
N SER A 4 17.46 11.55 23.01
CA SER A 4 16.85 10.84 21.89
C SER A 4 15.94 9.78 22.50
N ILE A 5 14.66 10.08 22.67
CA ILE A 5 13.66 9.08 23.06
C ILE A 5 13.61 8.09 21.90
N PRO A 6 14.03 6.82 22.09
CA PRO A 6 13.85 5.81 21.06
C PRO A 6 12.34 5.65 20.88
N GLN A 7 11.82 6.05 19.72
CA GLN A 7 10.43 5.74 19.41
C GLN A 7 10.29 4.21 19.39
N PRO A 8 9.29 3.64 20.09
CA PRO A 8 9.02 2.23 19.99
C PRO A 8 8.77 1.89 18.52
N GLN A 9 9.60 1.01 17.96
CA GLN A 9 9.45 0.56 16.59
C GLN A 9 8.22 -0.34 16.52
N SER A 10 7.34 -0.08 15.56
CA SER A 10 6.20 -0.97 15.32
C SER A 10 6.70 -2.33 14.81
N ASP A 11 5.95 -3.41 15.07
CA ASP A 11 6.26 -4.75 14.54
C ASP A 11 6.39 -4.73 13.00
N THR A 12 5.57 -3.91 12.33
CA THR A 12 5.63 -3.68 10.88
C THR A 12 6.93 -2.98 10.46
N GLU A 13 7.47 -2.05 11.25
CA GLU A 13 8.77 -1.42 10.99
C GLU A 13 9.94 -2.38 11.22
N ILE A 14 9.82 -3.31 12.17
CA ILE A 14 10.80 -4.38 12.39
C ILE A 14 10.79 -5.34 11.18
N ALA A 15 9.61 -5.76 10.73
CA ALA A 15 9.46 -6.62 9.56
C ALA A 15 9.97 -5.94 8.28
N LEU A 16 9.71 -4.63 8.12
CA LEU A 16 10.19 -3.81 7.00
C LEU A 16 11.73 -3.87 6.87
N ARG A 17 12.43 -3.78 8.00
CA ARG A 17 13.89 -3.82 8.08
C ARG A 17 14.47 -5.24 8.07
N GLY A 18 13.59 -6.24 8.11
CA GLY A 18 13.92 -7.65 8.06
C GLY A 18 14.17 -8.19 6.65
N THR A 19 14.35 -9.50 6.56
CA THR A 19 14.51 -10.24 5.31
C THR A 19 13.17 -10.36 4.57
N GLN A 20 13.22 -10.74 3.29
CA GLN A 20 12.02 -11.04 2.50
C GLN A 20 11.15 -12.13 3.16
N GLN A 21 11.77 -13.12 3.80
CA GLN A 21 11.06 -14.16 4.54
C GLN A 21 10.30 -13.58 5.75
N GLN A 22 10.93 -12.68 6.51
CA GLN A 22 10.29 -12.02 7.66
C GLN A 22 9.09 -11.17 7.22
N ARG A 23 9.17 -10.48 6.07
CA ARG A 23 8.03 -9.76 5.48
C ARG A 23 6.91 -10.72 5.07
N ALA A 24 7.24 -11.85 4.45
CA ALA A 24 6.25 -12.86 4.06
C ALA A 24 5.58 -13.52 5.27
N ASP A 25 6.33 -13.80 6.34
CA ASP A 25 5.78 -14.32 7.60
C ASP A 25 4.87 -13.29 8.29
N HIS A 26 5.26 -12.01 8.29
CA HIS A 26 4.43 -10.91 8.80
C HIS A 26 3.11 -10.78 8.03
N LEU A 27 3.17 -10.87 6.70
CA LEU A 27 1.98 -10.88 5.85
C LEU A 27 1.06 -12.05 6.13
N ARG A 28 1.62 -13.27 6.31
CA ARG A 28 0.83 -14.46 6.68
C ARG A 28 0.16 -14.30 8.04
N LYS A 29 0.81 -13.64 8.99
CA LYS A 29 0.33 -13.47 10.37
C LYS A 29 -0.77 -12.42 10.49
N HIS A 30 -0.62 -11.28 9.80
CA HIS A 30 -1.50 -10.11 9.98
C HIS A 30 -2.47 -9.88 8.81
N GLY A 31 -2.21 -10.49 7.65
CA GLY A 31 -2.99 -10.30 6.44
C GLY A 31 -2.59 -9.04 5.65
N PRO A 32 -2.78 -9.04 4.32
CA PRO A 32 -2.28 -7.98 3.45
C PRO A 32 -2.95 -6.62 3.71
N ALA A 33 -4.25 -6.58 4.02
CA ALA A 33 -4.98 -5.35 4.28
C ALA A 33 -4.49 -4.62 5.55
N ALA A 34 -4.26 -5.37 6.63
CA ALA A 34 -3.75 -4.80 7.89
C ALA A 34 -2.32 -4.28 7.73
N VAL A 35 -1.44 -5.05 7.05
CA VAL A 35 -0.06 -4.63 6.78
C VAL A 35 -0.03 -3.39 5.89
N ARG A 36 -0.91 -3.29 4.88
CA ARG A 36 -1.04 -2.08 4.05
C ARG A 36 -1.44 -0.87 4.88
N ALA A 37 -2.48 -0.99 5.73
CA ALA A 37 -2.94 0.11 6.58
C ALA A 37 -1.83 0.61 7.53
N ASP A 38 -1.06 -0.32 8.12
CA ASP A 38 0.08 0.00 8.98
C ASP A 38 1.20 0.73 8.21
N LEU A 39 1.54 0.26 7.00
CA LEU A 39 2.55 0.89 6.16
C LEU A 39 2.14 2.30 5.73
N GLU A 40 0.86 2.52 5.38
CA GLU A 40 0.33 3.84 5.09
C GLU A 40 0.35 4.76 6.31
N HIS A 41 0.04 4.24 7.50
CA HIS A 41 0.15 4.99 8.75
C HIS A 41 1.61 5.37 9.06
N LEU A 42 2.55 4.43 8.86
CA LEU A 42 3.99 4.69 9.02
C LEU A 42 4.46 5.77 8.05
N LYS A 43 4.07 5.71 6.77
CA LYS A 43 4.39 6.73 5.77
C LYS A 43 3.95 8.13 6.21
N ARG A 44 2.70 8.28 6.66
CA ARG A 44 2.18 9.55 7.17
C ARG A 44 2.97 10.04 8.40
N THR A 45 3.34 9.13 9.29
CA THR A 45 4.15 9.45 10.47
C THR A 45 5.52 9.99 10.09
N LEU A 46 6.20 9.36 9.13
CA LEU A 46 7.50 9.82 8.62
C LEU A 46 7.42 11.22 8.00
N GLN A 47 6.40 11.45 7.17
CA GLN A 47 6.14 12.78 6.58
C GLN A 47 5.87 13.84 7.66
N HIS A 48 5.11 13.49 8.69
CA HIS A 48 4.85 14.39 9.82
C HIS A 48 6.14 14.72 10.58
N GLN A 49 6.99 13.74 10.86
CA GLN A 49 8.29 13.98 11.50
C GLN A 49 9.19 14.89 10.67
N ARG A 50 9.17 14.73 9.34
CA ARG A 50 9.91 15.58 8.41
C ARG A 50 9.46 17.03 8.52
N THR A 51 8.16 17.24 8.63
CA THR A 51 7.55 18.57 8.80
C THR A 51 7.97 19.19 10.14
N ILE A 52 7.86 18.46 11.25
CA ILE A 52 8.28 18.92 12.58
C ILE A 52 9.76 19.34 12.56
N LYS A 53 10.63 18.48 12.02
CA LYS A 53 12.08 18.74 12.03
C LYS A 53 12.50 19.84 11.07
N ALA A 54 11.76 20.06 9.98
CA ALA A 54 11.94 21.24 9.15
C ALA A 54 11.60 22.52 9.94
N GLY A 55 10.53 22.49 10.74
CA GLY A 55 10.20 23.56 11.68
C GLY A 55 11.34 23.83 12.69
N TRP A 56 11.93 22.78 13.25
CA TRP A 56 13.09 22.92 14.16
C TRP A 56 14.31 23.56 13.51
N VAL A 57 14.50 23.42 12.20
CA VAL A 57 15.55 24.15 11.48
C VAL A 57 15.21 25.63 11.36
N ALA A 58 13.95 25.95 11.04
CA ALA A 58 13.48 27.34 10.97
C ALA A 58 13.57 28.05 12.34
N ASP A 59 13.29 27.32 13.43
CA ASP A 59 13.37 27.81 14.80
C ASP A 59 14.81 27.84 15.37
N GLY A 60 15.81 27.41 14.59
CA GLY A 60 17.21 27.37 15.01
C GLY A 60 17.55 26.29 16.04
N VAL A 61 16.60 25.40 16.37
CA VAL A 61 16.81 24.25 17.26
C VAL A 61 17.75 23.23 16.62
N TRP A 62 17.61 23.00 15.31
CA TRP A 62 18.48 22.13 14.52
C TRP A 62 19.25 22.92 13.46
N THR A 63 20.51 22.53 13.25
CA THR A 63 21.26 22.99 12.07
C THR A 63 20.79 22.26 10.81
N THR A 64 20.97 22.90 9.65
CA THR A 64 20.73 22.27 8.34
C THR A 64 21.52 20.96 8.18
N THR A 65 22.74 20.90 8.71
CA THR A 65 23.56 19.67 8.69
C THR A 65 22.94 18.54 9.50
N GLN A 66 22.42 18.81 10.69
CA GLN A 66 21.70 17.81 11.51
C GLN A 66 20.44 17.32 10.82
N TYR A 67 19.69 18.24 10.20
CA TYR A 67 18.50 17.89 9.42
C TYR A 67 18.84 16.99 8.24
N ASN A 68 19.84 17.36 7.43
CA ASN A 68 20.26 16.56 6.27
C ASN A 68 20.76 15.16 6.67
N ALA A 69 21.52 15.06 7.77
CA ALA A 69 21.95 13.77 8.31
C ALA A 69 20.76 12.92 8.80
N TRP A 70 19.73 13.54 9.35
CA TRP A 70 18.50 12.85 9.73
C TRP A 70 17.68 12.41 8.51
N VAL A 71 17.49 13.28 7.52
CA VAL A 71 16.78 12.96 6.26
C VAL A 71 17.47 11.80 5.54
N GLY A 72 18.80 11.79 5.47
CA GLY A 72 19.55 10.70 4.85
C GLY A 72 19.29 9.33 5.49
N ARG A 73 19.11 9.28 6.82
CA ARG A 73 18.74 8.04 7.52
C ARG A 73 17.29 7.64 7.31
N GLN A 74 16.39 8.60 7.13
CA GLN A 74 14.97 8.35 6.90
C GLN A 74 14.64 7.91 5.48
N ALA A 75 15.37 8.42 4.49
CA ALA A 75 15.14 8.11 3.09
C ALA A 75 15.13 6.61 2.79
N THR A 76 15.99 5.83 3.45
CA THR A 76 16.00 4.36 3.32
C THR A 76 14.71 3.72 3.83
N VAL A 77 14.15 4.21 4.94
CA VAL A 77 12.90 3.69 5.52
C VAL A 77 11.73 4.06 4.62
N GLU A 78 11.64 5.31 4.17
CA GLU A 78 10.61 5.78 3.24
C GLU A 78 10.61 4.95 1.94
N LEU A 79 11.80 4.70 1.35
CA LEU A 79 11.95 3.87 0.17
C LEU A 79 11.46 2.43 0.40
N HIS A 80 11.80 1.83 1.54
CA HIS A 80 11.32 0.48 1.85
C HIS A 80 9.80 0.42 2.02
N VAL A 81 9.20 1.44 2.65
CA VAL A 81 7.73 1.53 2.80
C VAL A 81 7.07 1.62 1.44
N ASP A 82 7.57 2.49 0.57
CA ASP A 82 7.02 2.67 -0.78
C ASP A 82 7.15 1.40 -1.62
N ASN A 83 8.31 0.72 -1.57
CA ASN A 83 8.51 -0.55 -2.26
C ASN A 83 7.56 -1.64 -1.75
N TRP A 84 7.39 -1.77 -0.44
CA TRP A 84 6.50 -2.80 0.10
C TRP A 84 5.02 -2.50 -0.19
N LEU A 85 4.61 -1.24 -0.14
CA LEU A 85 3.26 -0.84 -0.60
C LEU A 85 3.05 -1.15 -2.08
N HIS A 86 4.06 -0.91 -2.92
CA HIS A 86 4.02 -1.26 -4.34
C HIS A 86 3.90 -2.77 -4.55
N ASP A 87 4.72 -3.57 -3.86
CA ASP A 87 4.65 -5.03 -3.91
C ASP A 87 3.28 -5.55 -3.46
N LEU A 88 2.71 -4.97 -2.39
CA LEU A 88 1.38 -5.34 -1.91
C LEU A 88 0.28 -4.95 -2.88
N ALA A 89 0.38 -3.80 -3.53
CA ALA A 89 -0.56 -3.42 -4.59
C ALA A 89 -0.42 -4.37 -5.79
N ALA A 90 0.79 -4.75 -6.18
CA ALA A 90 1.01 -5.67 -7.30
C ALA A 90 0.46 -7.09 -7.05
N VAL A 91 0.51 -7.56 -5.80
CA VAL A 91 0.13 -8.95 -5.45
C VAL A 91 -1.29 -9.06 -4.91
N TYR A 92 -1.79 -8.01 -4.23
CA TYR A 92 -3.03 -8.07 -3.43
C TYR A 92 -3.97 -6.90 -3.70
N ASP A 93 -3.97 -6.31 -4.91
CA ASP A 93 -4.96 -5.30 -5.24
C ASP A 93 -6.38 -5.90 -5.02
N PRO A 94 -7.19 -5.37 -4.08
CA PRO A 94 -8.46 -5.97 -3.70
C PRO A 94 -9.42 -6.11 -4.88
N ALA A 95 -9.31 -5.24 -5.88
CA ALA A 95 -10.02 -5.37 -7.15
C ALA A 95 -9.67 -6.68 -7.89
N THR A 96 -8.38 -7.00 -8.04
CA THR A 96 -7.99 -8.29 -8.61
C THR A 96 -8.29 -9.48 -7.71
N ALA A 97 -8.31 -9.33 -6.39
CA ALA A 97 -8.61 -10.44 -5.48
C ALA A 97 -10.10 -10.82 -5.49
N VAL A 98 -11.00 -9.83 -5.48
CA VAL A 98 -12.45 -10.05 -5.61
C VAL A 98 -12.78 -10.67 -6.97
N LEU A 99 -12.18 -10.15 -8.04
CA LEU A 99 -12.37 -10.69 -9.38
C LEU A 99 -11.79 -12.12 -9.53
N ALA A 100 -10.60 -12.38 -8.98
CA ALA A 100 -9.97 -13.70 -9.03
C ALA A 100 -10.77 -14.76 -8.26
N ASP A 101 -11.31 -14.40 -7.09
CA ASP A 101 -12.17 -15.30 -6.29
C ASP A 101 -13.50 -15.59 -7.00
N ALA A 102 -14.11 -14.59 -7.63
CA ALA A 102 -15.32 -14.76 -8.43
C ALA A 102 -15.08 -15.64 -9.67
N ILE A 103 -13.97 -15.45 -10.40
CA ILE A 103 -13.57 -16.30 -11.52
C ILE A 103 -13.34 -17.74 -11.05
N HIS A 104 -12.69 -17.93 -9.90
CA HIS A 104 -12.46 -19.26 -9.35
C HIS A 104 -13.78 -19.97 -8.99
N ARG A 105 -14.70 -19.27 -8.31
CA ARG A 105 -16.04 -19.80 -8.00
C ARG A 105 -16.84 -20.15 -9.27
N TYR A 106 -16.77 -19.29 -10.29
CA TYR A 106 -17.43 -19.51 -11.57
C TYR A 106 -16.89 -20.73 -12.34
N LEU A 107 -15.57 -20.99 -12.24
CA LEU A 107 -14.94 -22.11 -12.94
C LEU A 107 -15.08 -23.44 -12.20
N GLU A 108 -15.16 -23.44 -10.86
CA GLU A 108 -15.27 -24.67 -10.07
C GLU A 108 -16.71 -25.15 -9.89
N ASP A 109 -17.69 -24.24 -9.96
CA ASP A 109 -19.10 -24.58 -9.83
C ASP A 109 -19.81 -24.45 -11.18
N ALA A 110 -20.22 -25.58 -11.74
CA ALA A 110 -20.92 -25.65 -13.04
C ALA A 110 -22.31 -25.00 -13.01
N ASP A 111 -22.88 -24.78 -11.81
CA ASP A 111 -24.14 -24.10 -11.59
C ASP A 111 -23.95 -22.62 -11.14
N ALA A 112 -22.71 -22.11 -11.13
CA ALA A 112 -22.44 -20.73 -10.77
C ALA A 112 -23.13 -19.76 -11.74
N SER A 113 -23.82 -18.76 -11.18
CA SER A 113 -24.42 -17.68 -11.97
C SER A 113 -23.33 -16.75 -12.52
N ASP A 114 -23.52 -16.30 -13.76
CA ASP A 114 -22.73 -15.22 -14.37
C ASP A 114 -22.77 -13.94 -13.52
N ASP A 115 -23.83 -13.76 -12.71
CA ASP A 115 -23.99 -12.61 -11.79
C ASP A 115 -22.82 -12.48 -10.79
N ILE A 116 -22.18 -13.60 -10.40
CA ILE A 116 -21.01 -13.58 -9.51
C ILE A 116 -19.84 -12.80 -10.14
N LEU A 117 -19.68 -12.88 -11.47
CA LEU A 117 -18.65 -12.15 -12.18
C LEU A 117 -19.03 -10.67 -12.35
N GLU A 118 -20.31 -10.38 -12.58
CA GLU A 118 -20.82 -9.01 -12.67
C GLU A 118 -20.67 -8.26 -11.35
N ASP A 119 -21.10 -8.86 -10.24
CA ASP A 119 -20.95 -8.31 -8.89
C ASP A 119 -19.47 -8.06 -8.58
N ALA A 120 -18.59 -9.00 -8.94
CA ALA A 120 -17.16 -8.85 -8.72
C ALA A 120 -16.55 -7.72 -9.57
N LEU A 121 -17.03 -7.51 -10.79
CA LEU A 121 -16.60 -6.39 -11.65
C LEU A 121 -17.05 -5.03 -11.11
N ASP A 122 -18.19 -4.98 -10.44
CA ASP A 122 -18.76 -3.77 -9.82
C ASP A 122 -18.13 -3.47 -8.45
N GLU A 123 -17.73 -4.48 -7.70
CA GLU A 123 -16.99 -4.33 -6.44
C GLU A 123 -15.50 -4.01 -6.64
N SER A 124 -14.95 -4.38 -7.80
CA SER A 124 -13.55 -4.15 -8.15
C SER A 124 -13.35 -2.73 -8.66
N THR A 125 -12.49 -1.94 -8.00
CA THR A 125 -12.23 -0.54 -8.37
C THR A 125 -10.81 -0.32 -8.86
N ILE A 126 -10.66 0.48 -9.92
CA ILE A 126 -9.38 0.85 -10.51
C ILE A 126 -9.03 2.27 -10.04
N PRO A 127 -7.87 2.48 -9.39
CA PRO A 127 -7.41 3.81 -9.03
C PRO A 127 -6.93 4.56 -10.26
N LEU A 128 -7.43 5.79 -10.47
CA LEU A 128 -7.09 6.66 -11.61
C LEU A 128 -6.18 7.84 -11.21
N GLY A 129 -5.27 7.62 -10.27
CA GLY A 129 -4.36 8.67 -9.76
C GLY A 129 -5.12 9.75 -8.97
N ASP A 130 -5.18 10.97 -9.50
CA ASP A 130 -5.85 12.12 -8.86
C ASP A 130 -7.37 12.16 -9.06
N ARG A 131 -7.94 11.17 -9.76
CA ARG A 131 -9.38 11.06 -10.02
C ARG A 131 -10.05 10.05 -9.07
N PRO A 132 -11.38 10.17 -8.85
CA PRO A 132 -12.12 9.13 -8.15
C PRO A 132 -11.88 7.77 -8.81
N ALA A 133 -11.68 6.73 -8.00
CA ALA A 133 -11.63 5.37 -8.49
C ALA A 133 -12.95 5.02 -9.19
N ILE A 134 -12.86 4.26 -10.28
CA ILE A 134 -14.02 3.77 -11.05
C ILE A 134 -14.08 2.26 -10.95
N THR A 135 -15.24 1.65 -11.18
CA THR A 135 -15.34 0.19 -11.20
C THR A 135 -14.63 -0.38 -12.43
N VAL A 136 -14.21 -1.64 -12.35
CA VAL A 136 -13.62 -2.35 -13.51
C VAL A 136 -14.63 -2.42 -14.65
N ARG A 137 -15.93 -2.61 -14.33
CA ARG A 137 -17.04 -2.58 -15.29
C ARG A 137 -17.11 -1.24 -16.03
N ASP A 138 -17.08 -0.13 -15.30
CA ASP A 138 -17.10 1.21 -15.88
C ASP A 138 -15.85 1.51 -16.71
N ALA A 139 -14.69 1.02 -16.28
CA ALA A 139 -13.43 1.19 -17.00
C ALA A 139 -13.44 0.46 -18.36
N ILE A 140 -14.05 -0.73 -18.42
CA ILE A 140 -14.28 -1.48 -19.66
C ILE A 140 -15.27 -0.73 -20.56
N ALA A 141 -16.40 -0.27 -20.01
CA ALA A 141 -17.42 0.46 -20.75
C ALA A 141 -16.91 1.78 -21.35
N GLN A 142 -16.00 2.46 -20.64
CA GLN A 142 -15.36 3.70 -21.09
C GLN A 142 -14.15 3.46 -22.01
N GLY A 143 -13.79 2.21 -22.30
CA GLY A 143 -12.65 1.86 -23.15
C GLY A 143 -11.28 2.16 -22.52
N LEU A 144 -11.23 2.29 -21.20
CA LEU A 144 -10.00 2.56 -20.44
C LEU A 144 -9.17 1.30 -20.21
N LEU A 145 -9.82 0.13 -20.24
CA LEU A 145 -9.17 -1.17 -20.25
C LEU A 145 -9.25 -1.81 -21.65
N PRO A 146 -8.09 -2.16 -22.25
CA PRO A 146 -8.08 -2.92 -23.49
C PRO A 146 -8.70 -4.30 -23.26
N HIS A 147 -9.81 -4.58 -23.93
CA HIS A 147 -10.47 -5.89 -23.90
C HIS A 147 -10.83 -6.31 -25.32
N THR A 148 -10.66 -7.59 -25.63
CA THR A 148 -11.24 -8.19 -26.83
C THR A 148 -12.69 -8.54 -26.53
N GLN A 149 -13.63 -8.01 -27.31
CA GLN A 149 -15.02 -8.49 -27.25
C GLN A 149 -15.02 -10.00 -27.53
N GLY A 150 -15.59 -10.77 -26.59
CA GLY A 150 -15.79 -12.20 -26.75
C GLY A 150 -16.63 -12.47 -28.00
N ARG A 151 -16.22 -13.48 -28.77
CA ARG A 151 -16.91 -13.92 -29.99
C ARG A 151 -18.29 -14.48 -29.71
#